data_AF-A0A7J8B854-F1
#
_entry.id   AF-A0A7J8B854-F1
#
_cell.length_a   1.000
_cell.length_b   1.000
_cell.length_c   1.000
_cell.angle_alpha   90.00
_cell.angle_beta   90.00
_cell.angle_gamma   90.00
#
_symmetry.space_group_name_H-M   'P 1'
#
loop_
_entity.id
_entity.type
_entity.pdbx_description
1 polymer ?
#
loop_
_entity_poly.entity_id
_entity_poly.type
_entity_poly.pdbx_seq_one_letter_code
_entity_poly.pdbx_strand_id
1 'polypeptide(L)'
;MSSSTGCVDGKIWAVAADPSVLNPRPSPHPPPRPCPLPEAMSPAPSPLPCQVYSADGEFLFKFGSHGEGNGQFNAPTGVAVDSNGNIIVADWGNSRIQVFDSAGSFLSYINTSAEPLYGPQGLALTSDGHVVVADAGNHCFKAYRYLQ
;
A
#
# COMPACT_ATOMS: atom_id res chain seq x y z
N MET A 1 48.52 -9.76 5.30
CA MET A 1 48.96 -8.78 4.27
C MET A 1 47.70 -8.36 3.51
N SER A 2 47.00 -7.34 3.99
CA SER A 2 45.81 -6.78 3.33
C SER A 2 46.18 -5.43 2.75
N SER A 3 46.37 -5.38 1.43
CA SER A 3 46.52 -4.16 0.64
C SER A 3 45.16 -3.51 0.46
N SER A 4 44.95 -2.31 1.02
CA SER A 4 43.77 -1.48 0.74
C SER A 4 44.06 -0.57 -0.44
N THR A 5 43.34 -0.77 -1.55
CA THR A 5 43.35 0.12 -2.72
C THR A 5 42.26 1.17 -2.53
N GLY A 6 42.61 2.46 -2.63
CA GLY A 6 41.66 3.58 -2.63
C GLY A 6 41.68 4.29 -3.99
N CYS A 7 40.52 4.79 -4.43
CA CYS A 7 40.34 5.53 -5.69
C CYS A 7 39.92 6.97 -5.39
N VAL A 8 40.60 7.94 -6.01
CA VAL A 8 40.15 9.35 -6.09
C VAL A 8 40.41 9.85 -7.51
N ASP A 9 39.41 10.47 -8.13
CA ASP A 9 39.41 10.97 -9.53
C ASP A 9 39.83 9.94 -10.61
N GLY A 10 39.43 8.67 -10.42
CA GLY A 10 39.52 7.64 -11.46
C GLY A 10 40.93 7.14 -11.81
N LYS A 11 41.96 7.53 -11.05
CA LYS A 11 43.31 6.93 -11.15
C LYS A 11 43.71 6.26 -9.84
N ILE A 12 44.08 4.99 -9.94
CA ILE A 12 44.65 4.19 -8.84
C ILE A 12 46.14 4.49 -8.68
N TRP A 13 46.58 4.77 -7.45
CA TRP A 13 47.99 4.88 -7.09
C TRP A 13 48.26 4.03 -5.85
N ALA A 14 49.40 3.34 -5.82
CA ALA A 14 49.88 2.61 -4.64
C ALA A 14 50.95 3.44 -3.93
N VAL A 15 50.75 3.76 -2.65
CA VAL A 15 51.78 4.41 -1.82
C VAL A 15 52.40 3.34 -0.94
N ALA A 16 53.71 3.09 -1.11
CA ALA A 16 54.49 2.28 -0.19
C ALA A 16 54.86 3.12 1.03
N ALA A 17 54.58 2.63 2.24
CA ALA A 17 54.91 3.31 3.48
C ALA A 17 56.31 2.91 3.99
N ASP A 18 57.11 3.92 4.32
CA ASP A 18 58.44 3.90 4.95
C ASP A 18 58.33 3.51 6.46
N PRO A 19 59.16 2.60 7.03
CA PRO A 19 58.86 1.99 8.33
C PRO A 19 59.39 2.75 9.57
N SER A 20 59.66 4.05 9.53
CA SER A 20 60.31 4.74 10.65
C SER A 20 59.66 6.05 11.13
N VAL A 21 58.40 5.99 11.59
CA VAL A 21 57.85 7.07 12.45
C VAL A 21 57.08 6.46 13.63
N LEU A 22 57.58 6.75 14.83
CA LEU A 22 57.09 6.28 16.12
C LEU A 22 55.74 6.92 16.51
N ASN A 23 54.86 6.07 17.05
CA ASN A 23 53.54 6.35 17.65
C ASN A 23 53.51 7.55 18.63
N PRO A 24 52.59 8.50 18.47
CA PRO A 24 51.94 9.15 19.59
C PRO A 24 50.60 8.45 19.89
N ARG A 25 50.42 8.12 21.17
CA ARG A 25 49.27 7.42 21.74
C ARG A 25 47.96 8.21 21.47
N PRO A 26 46.92 7.66 20.83
CA PRO A 26 45.65 8.37 20.72
C PRO A 26 44.94 8.37 22.07
N SER A 27 44.47 9.54 22.49
CA SER A 27 43.57 9.74 23.63
C SER A 27 42.30 8.89 23.47
N PRO A 28 41.65 8.44 24.57
CA PRO A 28 40.42 7.68 24.46
C PRO A 28 39.29 8.60 23.96
N HIS A 29 39.02 8.56 22.66
CA HIS A 29 37.77 9.08 22.12
C HIS A 29 36.63 8.21 22.63
N PRO A 30 35.51 8.79 23.09
CA PRO A 30 34.31 8.00 23.35
C PRO A 30 33.90 7.28 22.05
N PRO A 31 33.34 6.05 22.14
CA PRO A 31 32.93 5.31 20.95
C PRO A 31 31.98 6.19 20.12
N PRO A 32 32.05 6.12 18.78
CA PRO A 32 31.05 6.77 17.94
C PRO A 32 29.68 6.27 18.40
N ARG A 33 28.75 7.20 18.63
CA ARG A 33 27.36 6.85 18.94
C ARG A 33 26.90 5.88 17.84
N PRO A 34 26.26 4.76 18.18
CA PRO A 34 25.66 3.91 17.17
C PRO A 34 24.80 4.81 16.29
N CYS A 35 24.97 4.74 14.97
CA CYS A 35 23.95 5.26 14.06
C CYS A 35 22.62 4.72 14.60
N PRO A 36 21.60 5.56 14.82
CA PRO A 36 20.30 5.03 15.18
C PRO A 36 19.99 3.97 14.14
N LEU A 37 19.85 2.72 14.60
CA LEU A 37 19.33 1.62 13.79
C LEU A 37 18.11 2.21 13.08
N PRO A 38 17.92 1.99 11.76
CA PRO A 38 16.71 2.47 11.10
C PRO A 38 15.56 2.02 11.99
N GLU A 39 14.86 3.00 12.60
CA GLU A 39 13.76 2.73 13.52
C GLU A 39 12.93 1.68 12.81
N ALA A 40 12.81 0.52 13.47
CA ALA A 40 12.18 -0.67 12.96
C ALA A 40 11.10 -0.26 11.99
N MET A 41 11.26 -0.63 10.70
CA MET A 41 10.26 -0.39 9.66
C MET A 41 8.91 -0.46 10.34
N SER A 42 8.27 0.71 10.51
CA SER A 42 7.06 0.83 11.31
C SER A 42 6.17 -0.35 10.95
N PRO A 43 5.60 -1.07 11.94
CA PRO A 43 4.82 -2.28 11.66
C PRO A 43 3.92 -1.95 10.47
N ALA A 44 4.03 -2.75 9.40
CA ALA A 44 3.38 -2.51 8.13
C ALA A 44 2.01 -1.87 8.40
N PRO A 45 1.74 -0.65 7.90
CA PRO A 45 0.63 0.14 8.38
C PRO A 45 -0.61 -0.74 8.38
N SER A 46 -1.17 -0.99 9.57
CA SER A 46 -2.43 -1.72 9.73
C SER A 46 -3.39 -1.19 8.67
N PRO A 47 -4.10 -2.05 7.91
CA PRO A 47 -4.76 -1.64 6.67
C PRO A 47 -5.56 -0.37 6.92
N LEU A 48 -5.09 0.71 6.30
CA LEU A 48 -5.60 2.03 6.61
C LEU A 48 -7.04 2.13 6.09
N PRO A 49 -7.92 2.86 6.79
CA PRO A 49 -9.27 3.13 6.30
C PRO A 49 -9.21 3.78 4.91
N CYS A 50 -10.26 3.59 4.11
CA CYS A 50 -10.38 4.29 2.83
C CYS A 50 -10.40 5.80 3.09
N GLN A 51 -9.51 6.54 2.44
CA GLN A 51 -9.41 8.00 2.57
C GLN A 51 -10.00 8.65 1.33
N VAL A 52 -10.84 9.65 1.54
CA VAL A 52 -11.47 10.45 0.48
C VAL A 52 -10.81 11.81 0.45
N TYR A 53 -10.44 12.22 -0.76
CA TYR A 53 -9.77 13.48 -1.02
C TYR A 53 -10.58 14.34 -1.99
N SER A 54 -10.45 15.65 -1.86
CA SER A 54 -10.91 16.61 -2.86
C SER A 54 -10.11 16.44 -4.17
N ALA A 55 -10.63 16.99 -5.27
CA ALA A 55 -9.88 17.13 -6.52
C ALA A 55 -8.57 17.92 -6.33
N ASP A 56 -8.54 18.82 -5.34
CA ASP A 56 -7.35 19.60 -4.95
C ASP A 56 -6.36 18.80 -4.07
N GLY A 57 -6.67 17.55 -3.76
CA GLY A 57 -5.85 16.69 -2.88
C GLY A 57 -6.03 16.94 -1.39
N GLU A 58 -6.99 17.78 -1.00
CA GLU A 58 -7.32 18.00 0.42
C GLU A 58 -8.02 16.79 1.02
N PHE A 59 -7.62 16.38 2.22
CA PHE A 59 -8.28 15.30 2.94
C PHE A 59 -9.69 15.73 3.36
N LEU A 60 -10.70 14.97 2.94
CA LEU A 60 -12.10 15.22 3.31
C LEU A 60 -12.50 14.38 4.53
N PHE A 61 -12.46 13.05 4.37
CA PHE A 61 -12.83 12.12 5.43
C PHE A 61 -12.23 10.73 5.16
N LYS A 62 -12.37 9.84 6.13
CA LYS A 62 -11.97 8.43 6.02
C LYS A 62 -13.09 7.52 6.49
N PHE A 63 -13.23 6.35 5.88
CA PHE A 63 -14.25 5.38 6.23
C PHE A 63 -13.75 3.94 6.14
N GLY A 64 -14.44 3.07 6.88
CA GLY A 64 -14.12 1.66 7.05
C GLY A 64 -12.92 1.37 7.95
N SER A 65 -12.62 0.09 8.14
CA SER A 65 -11.48 -0.40 8.93
C SER A 65 -11.03 -1.76 8.42
N HIS A 66 -9.88 -2.26 8.86
CA HIS A 66 -9.52 -3.66 8.58
C HIS A 66 -10.52 -4.64 9.21
N GLY A 67 -10.89 -5.70 8.48
CA GLY A 67 -11.67 -6.83 8.97
C GLY A 67 -12.62 -7.41 7.92
N GLU A 68 -13.52 -8.28 8.36
CA GLU A 68 -14.45 -9.05 7.51
C GLU A 68 -15.91 -8.61 7.68
N GLY A 69 -16.20 -7.75 8.66
CA GLY A 69 -17.54 -7.23 8.94
C GLY A 69 -18.03 -6.21 7.90
N ASN A 70 -19.30 -5.80 8.00
CA ASN A 70 -19.86 -4.77 7.11
C ASN A 70 -19.11 -3.44 7.29
N GLY A 71 -18.72 -2.82 6.18
CA GLY A 71 -17.91 -1.61 6.21
C GLY A 71 -16.44 -1.84 6.58
N GLN A 72 -16.01 -3.09 6.76
CA GLN A 72 -14.61 -3.45 6.96
C GLN A 72 -14.00 -3.99 5.67
N PHE A 73 -12.70 -3.82 5.48
CA PHE A 73 -11.99 -4.19 4.27
C PHE A 73 -10.81 -5.11 4.56
N ASN A 74 -10.56 -6.02 3.62
CA ASN A 74 -9.39 -6.87 3.62
C ASN A 74 -8.76 -6.82 2.21
N ALA A 75 -7.69 -6.04 2.08
CA ALA A 75 -7.01 -5.79 0.81
C ALA A 75 -7.97 -5.30 -0.31
N PRO A 76 -8.58 -4.10 -0.18
CA PRO A 76 -9.39 -3.54 -1.26
C PRO A 76 -8.51 -3.24 -2.48
N THR A 77 -8.97 -3.64 -3.67
CA THR A 77 -8.17 -3.63 -4.92
C THR A 77 -8.70 -2.67 -5.97
N GLY A 78 -9.97 -2.28 -5.88
CA GLY A 78 -10.60 -1.39 -6.85
C GLY A 78 -11.72 -0.57 -6.23
N VAL A 79 -11.97 0.59 -6.81
CA VAL A 79 -13.02 1.52 -6.42
C VAL A 79 -13.68 2.12 -7.66
N ALA A 80 -14.98 2.34 -7.59
CA ALA A 80 -15.74 3.10 -8.58
C ALA A 80 -16.76 3.99 -7.86
N VAL A 81 -17.11 5.14 -8.46
CA VAL A 81 -18.07 6.08 -7.90
C VAL A 81 -19.17 6.34 -8.90
N ASP A 82 -20.42 6.22 -8.47
CA ASP A 82 -21.59 6.44 -9.33
C ASP A 82 -21.97 7.92 -9.46
N SER A 83 -22.94 8.21 -10.33
CA SER A 83 -23.44 9.58 -10.53
C SER A 83 -24.17 10.16 -9.31
N ASN A 84 -24.57 9.33 -8.36
CA ASN A 84 -25.20 9.72 -7.11
C ASN A 84 -24.17 9.94 -5.98
N GLY A 85 -22.88 9.70 -6.24
CA GLY A 85 -21.81 9.79 -5.26
C GLY A 85 -21.63 8.55 -4.39
N ASN A 86 -22.31 7.43 -4.70
CA ASN A 86 -22.09 6.16 -4.01
C ASN A 86 -20.73 5.59 -4.40
N ILE A 87 -20.01 5.06 -3.42
CA ILE A 87 -18.67 4.50 -3.56
C ILE A 87 -18.77 2.98 -3.54
N ILE A 88 -18.37 2.34 -4.62
CA ILE A 88 -18.35 0.89 -4.77
C ILE A 88 -16.91 0.41 -4.69
N VAL A 89 -16.62 -0.52 -3.78
CA VAL A 89 -15.27 -1.00 -3.48
C VAL A 89 -15.19 -2.52 -3.66
N ALA A 90 -14.19 -2.99 -4.41
CA ALA A 90 -13.86 -4.40 -4.55
C ALA A 90 -12.95 -4.81 -3.39
N ASP A 91 -13.45 -5.71 -2.57
CA ASP A 91 -12.80 -6.19 -1.35
C ASP A 91 -12.24 -7.59 -1.62
N TRP A 92 -11.00 -7.63 -2.12
CA TRP A 92 -10.38 -8.85 -2.64
C TRP A 92 -10.23 -9.94 -1.59
N GLY A 93 -9.72 -9.58 -0.42
CA GLY A 93 -9.48 -10.53 0.67
C GLY A 93 -10.77 -11.10 1.26
N ASN A 94 -11.87 -10.35 1.19
CA ASN A 94 -13.19 -10.82 1.63
C ASN A 94 -14.07 -11.35 0.48
N SER A 95 -13.56 -11.41 -0.75
CA SER A 95 -14.26 -11.97 -1.91
C SER A 95 -15.66 -11.36 -2.14
N ARG A 96 -15.77 -10.04 -1.99
CA ARG A 96 -17.04 -9.31 -2.09
C ARG A 96 -16.86 -7.93 -2.71
N ILE A 97 -17.97 -7.31 -3.10
CA ILE A 97 -18.03 -5.89 -3.44
C ILE A 97 -18.86 -5.19 -2.38
N GLN A 98 -18.42 -4.06 -1.86
CA GLN A 98 -19.17 -3.26 -0.88
C GLN A 98 -19.57 -1.92 -1.50
N VAL A 99 -20.75 -1.43 -1.16
CA VAL A 99 -21.33 -0.17 -1.62
C VAL A 99 -21.51 0.74 -0.42
N PHE A 100 -21.06 1.98 -0.56
CA PHE A 100 -21.14 3.04 0.44
C PHE A 100 -21.81 4.27 -0.15
N ASP A 101 -22.38 5.11 0.70
CA ASP A 101 -22.84 6.43 0.29
C ASP A 101 -21.65 7.40 0.11
N SER A 102 -21.94 8.63 -0.31
CA SER A 102 -20.95 9.70 -0.47
C SER A 102 -20.30 10.16 0.85
N ALA A 103 -20.83 9.75 2.00
CA ALA A 103 -20.29 10.03 3.32
C ALA A 103 -19.47 8.85 3.88
N GLY A 104 -19.38 7.73 3.15
CA GLY A 104 -18.69 6.52 3.58
C GLY A 104 -19.50 5.61 4.52
N SER A 105 -20.81 5.80 4.63
CA SER A 105 -21.71 4.88 5.33
C SER A 105 -21.93 3.64 4.49
N PHE A 106 -21.82 2.46 5.11
CA PHE A 106 -22.10 1.20 4.44
C PHE A 106 -23.59 1.11 4.06
N LEU A 107 -23.87 0.89 2.77
CA LEU A 107 -25.23 0.72 2.25
C LEU A 107 -25.55 -0.77 2.05
N SER A 108 -24.71 -1.46 1.28
CA SER A 108 -24.93 -2.86 0.92
C SER A 108 -23.62 -3.54 0.51
N TYR A 109 -23.64 -4.87 0.40
CA TYR A 109 -22.57 -5.61 -0.26
C TYR A 109 -23.17 -6.57 -1.27
N ILE A 110 -22.37 -6.90 -2.27
CA ILE A 110 -22.68 -7.88 -3.31
C ILE A 110 -21.78 -9.09 -3.05
N ASN A 111 -22.41 -10.16 -2.57
CA ASN A 111 -21.90 -11.51 -2.68
C ASN A 111 -23.03 -12.37 -3.27
N THR A 112 -22.69 -13.43 -4.00
CA THR A 112 -23.71 -14.35 -4.51
C THR A 112 -23.23 -15.75 -4.23
N SER A 113 -24.02 -16.52 -3.48
CA SER A 113 -23.71 -17.92 -3.17
C SER A 113 -23.70 -18.82 -4.40
N ALA A 114 -24.49 -18.47 -5.42
CA ALA A 114 -24.50 -19.15 -6.71
C ALA A 114 -23.25 -18.85 -7.56
N GLU A 115 -22.66 -17.67 -7.40
CA GLU A 115 -21.54 -17.18 -8.22
C GLU A 115 -20.58 -16.35 -7.36
N PRO A 116 -19.82 -17.01 -6.46
CA PRO A 116 -18.90 -16.31 -5.57
C PRO A 116 -17.85 -15.56 -6.39
N LEU A 117 -17.48 -14.38 -5.92
CA LEU A 117 -16.37 -13.62 -6.48
C LEU A 117 -15.07 -14.25 -5.99
N TYR A 118 -14.10 -14.48 -6.86
CA TYR A 118 -12.80 -15.01 -6.46
C TYR A 118 -11.71 -14.02 -6.81
N GLY A 119 -11.42 -13.13 -5.86
CA GLY A 119 -10.43 -12.08 -6.07
C GLY A 119 -10.90 -10.98 -7.04
N PRO A 120 -11.97 -10.24 -6.69
CA PRO A 120 -12.36 -9.06 -7.45
C PRO A 120 -11.19 -8.05 -7.48
N GLN A 121 -10.90 -7.47 -8.64
CA GLN A 121 -9.85 -6.46 -8.81
C GLN A 121 -10.42 -5.13 -9.28
N GLY A 122 -10.48 -4.94 -10.60
CA GLY A 122 -10.99 -3.71 -11.21
C GLY A 122 -12.51 -3.65 -11.15
N LEU A 123 -13.02 -2.45 -10.87
CA LEU A 123 -14.43 -2.12 -10.99
C LEU A 123 -14.63 -1.06 -12.07
N ALA A 124 -15.70 -1.20 -12.84
CA ALA A 124 -16.17 -0.20 -13.78
C ALA A 124 -17.68 -0.07 -13.65
N LEU A 125 -18.19 1.15 -13.77
CA LEU A 125 -19.62 1.40 -13.82
C LEU A 125 -20.06 1.59 -15.27
N THR A 126 -21.21 1.02 -15.59
CA THR A 126 -21.91 1.24 -16.86
C THR A 126 -22.88 2.40 -16.71
N SER A 127 -23.19 3.09 -17.82
CA SER A 127 -24.20 4.15 -17.86
C SER A 127 -25.57 3.70 -17.35
N ASP A 128 -25.84 2.39 -17.43
CA ASP A 128 -27.11 1.78 -17.07
C ASP A 128 -27.19 1.42 -15.57
N GLY A 129 -26.19 1.80 -14.77
CA GLY A 129 -26.17 1.56 -13.33
C GLY A 129 -25.75 0.15 -12.92
N HIS A 130 -25.06 -0.59 -13.79
CA HIS A 130 -24.42 -1.85 -13.42
C HIS A 130 -22.97 -1.64 -13.05
N VAL A 131 -22.49 -2.38 -12.05
CA VAL A 131 -21.07 -2.51 -11.73
C VAL A 131 -20.52 -3.77 -12.41
N VAL A 132 -19.49 -3.58 -13.22
CA VAL A 132 -18.71 -4.66 -13.82
C VAL A 132 -17.46 -4.84 -12.98
N VAL A 133 -17.24 -6.07 -12.52
CA VAL A 133 -16.05 -6.44 -11.77
C VAL A 133 -15.22 -7.44 -12.57
N ALA A 134 -13.90 -7.25 -12.56
CA ALA A 134 -12.97 -8.26 -13.00
C ALA A 134 -12.80 -9.30 -11.89
N ASP A 135 -13.34 -10.50 -12.12
CA ASP A 135 -13.21 -11.65 -11.24
C ASP A 135 -11.99 -12.48 -11.67
N ALA A 136 -10.83 -12.14 -11.11
CA ALA A 136 -9.54 -12.63 -11.57
C ALA A 136 -9.40 -14.16 -11.38
N GLY A 137 -9.98 -14.71 -10.32
CA GLY A 137 -9.91 -16.12 -9.99
C GLY A 137 -10.86 -17.00 -10.81
N ASN A 138 -11.98 -16.44 -11.27
CA ASN A 138 -12.88 -17.13 -12.18
C ASN A 138 -12.57 -16.86 -13.66
N HIS A 139 -11.52 -16.08 -13.95
CA HIS A 139 -11.10 -15.68 -15.29
C HIS A 139 -12.23 -15.04 -16.12
N CYS A 140 -13.10 -14.28 -15.46
CA CYS A 140 -14.27 -13.69 -16.11
C CYS A 140 -14.55 -12.27 -15.60
N PHE A 141 -15.43 -11.57 -16.31
CA PHE A 141 -16.02 -10.32 -15.84
C PHE A 141 -17.45 -10.59 -15.43
N LYS A 142 -17.85 -10.10 -14.26
CA LYS A 142 -19.22 -10.25 -13.75
C LYS A 142 -19.87 -8.87 -13.67
N ALA A 143 -21.09 -8.74 -14.16
CA ALA A 143 -21.86 -7.51 -14.09
C ALA A 143 -23.00 -7.67 -13.08
N TYR A 144 -23.05 -6.78 -12.10
CA TYR A 144 -24.07 -6.78 -11.05
C TYR A 144 -24.86 -5.48 -11.08
N ARG A 145 -26.14 -5.59 -10.77
CA ARG A 145 -26.98 -4.42 -10.48
C ARG A 145 -26.91 -4.15 -8.97
N TYR A 146 -26.49 -2.95 -8.58
CA TYR A 146 -26.22 -2.60 -7.18
C TYR A 146 -27.24 -1.64 -6.57
N LEU A 147 -28.17 -1.11 -7.38
CA LEU A 147 -29.30 -0.29 -6.95
C LEU A 147 -30.59 -0.78 -7.66
N GLN A 148 -31.59 -1.21 -6.89
CA GLN A 148 -32.98 -1.41 -7.33
C GLN A 148 -33.83 -0.31 -6.73
#